data_AF-A0A1H1HVK6-F1
#
_entry.id   AF-A0A1H1HVK6-F1
#
_cell.length_a   1.000
_cell.length_b   1.000
_cell.length_c   1.000
_cell.angle_alpha   90.00
_cell.angle_beta   90.00
_cell.angle_gamma   90.00
#
_symmetry.space_group_name_H-M   'P 1'
#
loop_
_entity.id
_entity.type
_entity.pdbx_description
1 polymer ?
#
loop_
_entity_poly.entity_id
_entity_poly.type
_entity_poly.pdbx_seq_one_letter_code
_entity_poly.pdbx_strand_id
1 'polypeptide(L)' 'MRLSTILVVVGILLILIPIPILPPLVGAAIGLVILLIGLFFRFLGL' A
#
# COMPACT_ATOMS: atom_id res chain seq x y z
N MET A 1 -14.17 -8.04 -0.11
CA MET A 1 -13.36 -6.85 -0.46
C MET A 1 -12.67 -7.14 -1.78
N ARG A 2 -12.67 -6.21 -2.74
CA ARG A 2 -11.93 -6.38 -4.01
C ARG A 2 -10.42 -6.32 -3.72
N LEU A 3 -9.60 -6.98 -4.54
CA LEU A 3 -8.15 -7.04 -4.33
C LEU A 3 -7.54 -5.63 -4.32
N SER A 4 -8.02 -4.77 -5.21
CA SER A 4 -7.67 -3.34 -5.24
C SER A 4 -7.94 -2.63 -3.92
N THR A 5 -9.07 -2.91 -3.25
CA THR A 5 -9.39 -2.30 -1.95
C THR A 5 -8.41 -2.74 -0.88
N ILE A 6 -8.05 -4.03 -0.85
CA ILE A 6 -7.08 -4.56 0.12
C ILE A 6 -5.71 -3.89 -0.09
N LEU A 7 -5.23 -3.84 -1.33
CA LEU A 7 -3.93 -3.25 -1.66
C LEU A 7 -3.87 -1.76 -1.33
N VAL A 8 -4.94 -1.00 -1.62
CA VAL A 8 -5.00 0.42 -1.26
C VAL A 8 -4.97 0.61 0.26
N VAL A 9 -5.76 -0.16 1.02
CA VAL A 9 -5.78 -0.06 2.48
C VAL A 9 -4.43 -0.44 3.09
N VAL A 10 -3.82 -1.53 2.64
CA VAL A 10 -2.50 -1.98 3.11
C VAL A 10 -1.41 -0.96 2.77
N GLY A 11 -1.42 -0.40 1.56
CA GLY A 11 -0.47 0.64 1.15
C GLY A 11 -0.57 1.88 2.04
N ILE A 12 -1.79 2.34 2.35
CA ILE A 12 -2.02 3.48 3.27
C ILE A 12 -1.49 3.15 4.67
N LEU A 13 -1.80 1.96 5.20
CA LEU A 13 -1.38 1.57 6.55
C LEU A 13 0.13 1.48 6.68
N LEU A 14 0.84 0.99 5.66
CA LEU A 14 2.30 0.92 5.66
C LEU A 14 2.98 2.29 5.66
N ILE A 15 2.31 3.31 5.11
CA ILE A 15 2.80 4.69 5.11
C ILE A 15 2.50 5.36 6.47
N LEU A 16 1.31 5.12 7.02
CA LEU A 16 0.83 5.78 8.25
C LEU A 16 1.39 5.15 9.53
N ILE A 17 1.58 3.84 9.54
CA ILE A 17 1.99 3.08 10.73
C ILE A 17 3.46 2.67 10.55
N PRO A 18 4.39 3.30 11.27
CA PRO A 18 5.79 2.92 11.19
C PRO A 18 5.98 1.51 11.75
N ILE A 19 6.53 0.61 10.94
CA ILE A 19 6.87 -0.75 11.37
C ILE A 19 8.19 -0.69 12.16
N PRO A 20 8.23 -1.11 13.44
CA PRO A 20 9.42 -0.96 14.29
C PRO A 20 10.64 -1.74 13.79
N ILE A 21 10.45 -2.77 12.95
CA ILE A 21 11.52 -3.58 12.37
C ILE A 21 12.14 -2.96 11.10
N LEU A 22 11.42 -2.07 10.40
CA LEU A 22 11.85 -1.52 9.11
C LEU A 22 12.27 -0.05 9.26
N PRO A 23 13.32 0.40 8.54
CA PRO A 23 13.63 1.82 8.46
C PRO A 23 12.41 2.60 7.92
N PRO A 24 12.06 3.77 8.49
CA PRO A 24 10.83 4.49 8.14
C PRO A 24 10.68 4.79 6.65
N LEU A 25 11.78 5.17 5.98
CA LEU A 25 11.78 5.41 4.54
C LEU A 25 11.50 4.17 3.71
N VAL A 26 11.96 3.00 4.16
CA VAL A 26 11.75 1.73 3.44
C VAL A 26 10.29 1.30 3.56
N GLY A 27 9.69 1.42 4.75
CA GLY A 27 8.26 1.17 4.95
C GLY A 27 7.38 2.09 4.09
N ALA A 28 7.70 3.39 4.06
CA ALA A 28 6.99 4.35 3.24
C ALA A 28 7.14 4.08 1.73
N ALA A 29 8.34 3.74 1.26
CA ALA A 29 8.58 3.39 -0.15
C ALA A 29 7.80 2.14 -0.57
N ILE A 30 7.81 1.08 0.24
CA ILE A 30 7.05 -0.14 0.00
C ILE A 30 5.54 0.17 -0.01
N GLY A 31 5.05 0.94 0.97
CA GLY A 31 3.66 1.35 1.05
C GLY A 31 3.21 2.15 -0.17
N LEU A 32 4.05 3.05 -0.68
CA LEU A 32 3.77 3.85 -1.87
C LEU A 32 3.68 2.97 -3.13
N VAL A 33 4.59 2.01 -3.30
CA VAL A 33 4.53 1.06 -4.44
C VAL A 33 3.25 0.21 -4.37
N ILE A 34 2.91 -0.32 -3.20
CA ILE A 34 1.68 -1.12 -3.00
C ILE A 34 0.43 -0.26 -3.27
N LEU A 35 0.43 1.00 -2.85
CA LEU A 35 -0.66 1.94 -3.10
C LEU A 35 -0.87 2.18 -4.61
N LEU A 36 0.21 2.42 -5.35
CA LEU A 36 0.16 2.61 -6.80
C LEU A 36 -0.35 1.36 -7.52
N ILE A 37 0.10 0.17 -7.09
CA ILE A 37 -0.38 -1.11 -7.64
C ILE A 37 -1.87 -1.31 -7.33
N GLY A 38 -2.30 -1.02 -6.10
CA GLY A 38 -3.71 -1.11 -5.71
C GLY A 38 -4.61 -0.15 -6.48
N LEU A 39 -4.14 1.09 -6.70
CA LEU A 39 -4.80 2.08 -7.56
C LEU A 39 -4.88 1.59 -9.01
N PHE A 40 -3.80 1.03 -9.54
CA PHE A 40 -3.79 0.47 -10.90
C PHE A 40 -4.80 -0.68 -11.06
N PHE A 41 -4.84 -1.63 -10.11
CA PHE A 41 -5.86 -2.69 -10.11
C PHE A 41 -7.29 -2.13 -10.03
N ARG A 42 -7.48 -1.04 -9.27
CA ARG A 42 -8.78 -0.36 -9.19
C ARG A 42 -9.22 0.20 -10.54
N PHE A 43 -8.31 0.74 -11.35
CA PHE A 43 -8.62 1.19 -12.71
C PHE A 43 -8.99 0.04 -13.64
N LEU A 44 -8.42 -1.15 -13.44
CA LEU A 44 -8.77 -2.36 -14.21
C LEU A 44 -10.08 -3.02 -13.74
N GLY A 45 -10.71 -2.52 -12.66
CA GLY A 45 -11.94 -3.08 -12.11
C GLY A 45 -11.74 -4.38 -11.30
N LEU A 46 -10.49 -4.72 -10.99
CA LEU A 46 -10.06 -5.88 -10.19
C LEU A 46 -10.08 -5.58 -8.67
#